data_AF-A0A7M3E3G1-F1
#
_entry.id   AF-A0A7M3E3G1-F1
#
_cell.length_a   1.000
_cell.length_b   1.000
_cell.length_c   1.000
_cell.angle_alpha   90.00
_cell.angle_beta   90.00
_cell.angle_gamma   90.00
#
_symmetry.space_group_name_H-M   'P 1'
#
loop_
_entity.id
_entity.type
_entity.pdbx_description
1 polymer ?
#
loop_
_entity_poly.entity_id
_entity_poly.type
_entity_poly.pdbx_seq_one_letter_code
_entity_poly.pdbx_strand_id
1 'polypeptide(L)'
;GRSGEGGAVLSAAKGSVGEALKLLNYGGGEIIAAYDEMLSAEGPTARKAMHRLADALSGRESDTIFDFFVSHVGDDIMNRARVAAGEGQITAAERLARLYSEITERLTVSDAYNLDRKQTIISILADIKQPGL
;
A
#
# COMPACT_ATOMS: atom_id res chain seq x y z
N GLY A 1 -20.00 20.05 -3.03
CA GLY A 1 -19.09 19.46 -2.04
C GLY A 1 -17.86 18.90 -2.70
N ARG A 2 -16.85 19.73 -3.01
CA ARG A 2 -15.57 19.32 -3.62
C ARG A 2 -14.36 19.51 -2.68
N SER A 3 -14.61 19.99 -1.45
CA SER A 3 -13.55 20.37 -0.51
C SER A 3 -13.04 19.21 0.35
N GLY A 4 -13.73 18.07 0.37
CA GLY A 4 -13.33 16.88 1.15
C GLY A 4 -12.29 16.01 0.44
N GLU A 5 -12.43 15.82 -0.88
CA GLU A 5 -11.53 15.00 -1.68
C GLU A 5 -10.13 15.62 -1.81
N GLY A 6 -10.04 16.94 -1.99
CA GLY A 6 -8.75 17.63 -2.10
C GLY A 6 -7.93 17.60 -0.81
N GLY A 7 -8.59 17.61 0.36
CA GLY A 7 -7.91 17.51 1.65
C GLY A 7 -7.36 16.10 1.91
N ALA A 8 -8.12 15.07 1.57
CA ALA A 8 -7.69 13.68 1.67
C ALA A 8 -6.47 13.40 0.75
N VAL A 9 -6.50 13.92 -0.48
CA VAL A 9 -5.39 13.73 -1.43
C VAL A 9 -4.15 14.54 -1.06
N LEU A 10 -4.30 15.75 -0.50
CA LEU A 10 -3.16 16.54 -0.03
C LEU A 10 -2.49 15.92 1.21
N SER A 11 -3.27 15.31 2.11
CA SER A 11 -2.77 14.55 3.25
C SER A 11 -2.04 13.28 2.80
N ALA A 12 -2.57 12.58 1.78
CA ALA A 12 -1.93 11.42 1.17
C ALA A 12 -0.62 11.78 0.43
N ALA A 13 -0.51 13.00 -0.10
CA ALA A 13 0.68 13.49 -0.82
C ALA A 13 1.76 14.11 0.08
N LYS A 14 1.68 13.92 1.42
CA LYS A 14 2.66 14.39 2.42
C LYS A 14 3.10 15.86 2.26
N GLY A 15 2.20 16.73 1.79
CA GLY A 15 2.43 18.18 1.66
C GLY A 15 3.01 18.67 0.32
N SER A 16 3.23 17.78 -0.66
CA SER A 16 3.66 18.18 -2.02
C SER A 16 2.45 18.41 -2.94
N VAL A 17 2.14 19.67 -3.24
CA VAL A 17 1.00 20.05 -4.11
C VAL A 17 1.15 19.46 -5.53
N GLY A 18 2.37 19.36 -6.05
CA GLY A 18 2.64 18.74 -7.36
C GLY A 18 2.39 17.24 -7.37
N GLU A 19 2.62 16.57 -6.24
CA GLU A 19 2.40 15.13 -6.06
C GLU A 19 0.91 14.84 -5.84
N ALA A 20 0.21 15.68 -5.08
CA ALA A 20 -1.24 15.63 -4.95
C ALA A 20 -1.95 15.78 -6.31
N LEU A 21 -1.48 16.69 -7.16
CA LEU A 21 -2.02 16.86 -8.52
C LEU A 21 -1.73 15.67 -9.43
N LYS A 22 -0.53 15.07 -9.34
CA LYS A 22 -0.24 13.82 -10.06
C LYS A 22 -1.17 12.70 -9.60
N LEU A 23 -1.37 12.52 -8.29
CA LEU A 23 -2.26 11.48 -7.77
C LEU A 23 -3.71 11.68 -8.18
N LEU A 24 -4.19 12.93 -8.24
CA LEU A 24 -5.51 13.24 -8.81
C LEU A 24 -5.61 12.88 -10.30
N ASN A 25 -4.53 13.09 -11.06
CA ASN A 25 -4.49 12.82 -12.50
C ASN A 25 -4.22 11.34 -12.86
N TYR A 26 -3.59 10.57 -11.96
CA TYR A 26 -3.16 9.18 -12.19
C TYR A 26 -3.94 8.15 -11.36
N GLY A 27 -5.08 8.54 -10.75
CA GLY A 27 -5.97 7.58 -10.07
C GLY A 27 -5.53 7.15 -8.67
N GLY A 28 -4.77 7.99 -7.95
CA GLY A 28 -4.30 7.73 -6.57
C GLY A 28 -5.41 7.32 -5.59
N GLY A 29 -6.57 7.97 -5.68
CA GLY A 29 -7.74 7.64 -4.86
C GLY A 29 -8.33 6.26 -5.18
N GLU A 30 -8.32 5.85 -6.45
CA GLU A 30 -8.84 4.54 -6.86
C GLU A 30 -7.95 3.40 -6.37
N ILE A 31 -6.64 3.63 -6.31
CA ILE A 31 -5.67 2.66 -5.78
C ILE A 31 -5.80 2.49 -4.28
N ILE A 32 -5.98 3.56 -3.52
CA ILE A 32 -6.27 3.46 -2.08
C ILE A 32 -7.58 2.71 -1.85
N ALA A 33 -8.64 3.07 -2.59
CA ALA A 33 -9.93 2.38 -2.46
C ALA A 33 -9.83 0.88 -2.79
N ALA A 34 -9.04 0.52 -3.81
CA ALA A 34 -8.79 -0.87 -4.18
C ALA A 34 -7.97 -1.64 -3.12
N TYR A 35 -7.04 -0.96 -2.44
CA TYR A 35 -6.30 -1.51 -1.32
C TYR A 35 -7.20 -1.78 -0.12
N ASP A 36 -8.02 -0.81 0.29
CA ASP A 36 -8.97 -0.97 1.39
C ASP A 36 -10.00 -2.07 1.11
N GLU A 37 -10.50 -2.15 -0.14
CA GLU A 37 -11.37 -3.24 -0.60
C GLU A 37 -10.68 -4.60 -0.46
N MET A 38 -9.41 -4.70 -0.87
CA MET A 38 -8.62 -5.93 -0.77
C MET A 38 -8.40 -6.36 0.68
N LEU A 39 -8.10 -5.41 1.57
CA LEU A 39 -7.98 -5.67 3.01
C LEU A 39 -9.29 -6.16 3.62
N SER A 40 -10.43 -5.62 3.18
CA SER A 40 -11.75 -5.94 3.73
C SER A 40 -12.35 -7.22 3.14
N ALA A 41 -11.95 -7.60 1.93
CA ALA A 41 -12.47 -8.76 1.24
C ALA A 41 -12.03 -10.09 1.89
N GLU A 42 -12.82 -11.14 1.65
CA GLU A 42 -12.53 -12.49 2.13
C GLU A 42 -12.56 -13.52 1.00
N GLY A 43 -11.92 -14.66 1.24
CA GLY A 43 -11.96 -15.83 0.35
C GLY A 43 -11.59 -15.51 -1.11
N PRO A 44 -12.33 -16.03 -2.10
CA PRO A 44 -12.04 -15.81 -3.52
C PRO A 44 -12.09 -14.33 -3.96
N THR A 45 -12.87 -13.49 -3.27
CA THR A 45 -12.99 -12.06 -3.58
C THR A 45 -11.71 -11.31 -3.24
N ALA A 46 -11.10 -11.61 -2.08
CA ALA A 46 -9.81 -11.04 -1.70
C ALA A 46 -8.71 -11.35 -2.73
N ARG A 47 -8.67 -12.60 -3.20
CA ARG A 47 -7.71 -13.02 -4.23
C ARG A 47 -7.91 -12.25 -5.54
N LYS A 48 -9.16 -12.03 -5.97
CA LYS A 48 -9.47 -11.24 -7.17
C LYS A 48 -9.05 -9.78 -7.00
N ALA A 49 -9.36 -9.16 -5.85
CA ALA A 49 -8.98 -7.78 -5.55
C ALA A 49 -7.45 -7.60 -5.55
N MET A 50 -6.72 -8.56 -4.95
CA MET A 50 -5.25 -8.59 -4.95
C MET A 50 -4.66 -8.63 -6.36
N HIS A 51 -5.15 -9.52 -7.22
CA HIS A 51 -4.66 -9.58 -8.60
C HIS A 51 -4.99 -8.32 -9.39
N ARG A 52 -6.19 -7.75 -9.24
CA ARG A 52 -6.59 -6.50 -9.89
C ARG A 52 -5.67 -5.34 -9.49
N LEU A 53 -5.38 -5.21 -8.20
CA LEU A 53 -4.49 -4.18 -7.68
C LEU A 53 -3.06 -4.36 -8.22
N ALA A 54 -2.55 -5.59 -8.23
CA ALA A 54 -1.23 -5.90 -8.78
C ALA A 54 -1.13 -5.61 -10.29
N ASP A 55 -2.21 -5.85 -11.05
CA ASP A 55 -2.27 -5.51 -12.48
C ASP A 55 -2.20 -3.99 -12.71
N ALA A 56 -2.92 -3.21 -11.91
CA ALA A 56 -2.89 -1.74 -12.03
C ALA A 56 -1.50 -1.16 -11.71
N LEU A 57 -0.81 -1.73 -10.73
CA LEU A 57 0.49 -1.26 -10.22
C LEU A 57 1.71 -1.82 -10.98
N SER A 58 1.50 -2.73 -11.93
CA SER A 58 2.57 -3.31 -12.76
C SER A 58 2.57 -2.84 -14.21
N GLY A 59 1.69 -1.89 -14.56
CA GLY A 59 1.61 -1.30 -15.88
C GLY A 59 2.87 -0.50 -16.26
N ARG A 60 3.16 -0.37 -17.56
CA ARG A 60 4.35 0.31 -18.08
C ARG A 60 4.48 1.78 -17.64
N GLU A 61 3.37 2.47 -17.41
CA GLU A 61 3.32 3.88 -16.99
C GLU A 61 2.92 4.05 -15.53
N SER A 62 3.07 2.99 -14.72
CA SER A 62 2.58 2.94 -13.34
C SER A 62 3.61 3.36 -12.28
N ASP A 63 4.82 3.80 -12.65
CA ASP A 63 5.89 4.05 -11.67
C ASP A 63 5.50 5.06 -10.60
N THR A 64 4.90 6.20 -10.99
CA THR A 64 4.45 7.22 -10.02
C THR A 64 3.37 6.69 -9.08
N ILE A 65 2.42 5.91 -9.59
CA ILE A 65 1.33 5.36 -8.77
C ILE A 65 1.80 4.19 -7.90
N PHE A 66 2.79 3.44 -8.38
CA PHE A 66 3.48 2.39 -7.65
C PHE A 66 4.27 2.95 -6.46
N ASP A 67 5.10 3.97 -6.67
CA ASP A 67 5.88 4.60 -5.60
C ASP A 67 4.97 5.20 -4.52
N PHE A 68 3.87 5.82 -4.95
CA PHE A 68 2.84 6.29 -4.04
C PHE A 68 2.22 5.15 -3.23
N PHE A 69 1.84 4.07 -3.90
CA PHE A 69 1.23 2.92 -3.24
C PHE A 69 2.19 2.29 -2.22
N VAL A 70 3.46 2.13 -2.56
CA VAL A 70 4.50 1.63 -1.65
C VAL A 70 4.62 2.52 -0.41
N SER A 71 4.67 3.84 -0.59
CA SER A 71 4.68 4.79 0.54
C SER A 71 3.44 4.66 1.41
N HIS A 72 2.25 4.57 0.79
CA HIS A 72 0.98 4.45 1.50
C HIS A 72 0.91 3.16 2.34
N VAL A 73 1.27 2.01 1.76
CA VAL A 73 1.33 0.72 2.46
C VAL A 73 2.32 0.78 3.63
N GLY A 74 3.49 1.38 3.41
CA GLY A 74 4.49 1.54 4.46
C GLY A 74 3.97 2.36 5.64
N ASP A 75 3.30 3.48 5.36
CA ASP A 75 2.70 4.33 6.38
C ASP A 75 1.57 3.61 7.13
N ASP A 76 0.71 2.86 6.43
CA ASP A 76 -0.38 2.07 7.04
C ASP A 76 0.15 1.04 8.04
N ILE A 77 1.12 0.22 7.63
CA ILE A 77 1.73 -0.80 8.49
C ILE A 77 2.37 -0.16 9.72
N MET A 78 3.11 0.93 9.53
CA MET A 78 3.76 1.64 10.64
C MET A 78 2.77 2.34 11.56
N ASN A 79 1.66 2.86 11.04
CA ASN A 79 0.60 3.43 11.85
C ASN A 79 -0.08 2.34 12.71
N ARG A 80 -0.41 1.18 12.12
CA ARG A 80 -0.93 0.02 12.86
C ARG A 80 0.04 -0.43 13.96
N ALA A 81 1.34 -0.46 13.67
CA ALA A 81 2.36 -0.81 14.65
C ALA A 81 2.39 0.17 15.84
N ARG A 82 2.29 1.47 15.57
CA ARG A 82 2.24 2.53 16.59
C ARG A 82 0.98 2.42 17.45
N VAL A 83 -0.17 2.17 16.84
CA VAL A 83 -1.44 1.95 17.57
C VAL A 83 -1.32 0.74 18.48
N ALA A 84 -0.86 -0.41 17.97
CA ALA A 84 -0.65 -1.62 18.76
C ALA A 84 0.31 -1.40 19.93
N ALA A 85 1.42 -0.67 19.71
CA ALA A 85 2.35 -0.33 20.77
C ALA A 85 1.71 0.58 21.84
N GLY A 86 0.92 1.57 21.43
CA GLY A 86 0.17 2.44 22.33
C GLY A 86 -0.87 1.70 23.18
N GLU A 87 -1.43 0.61 22.65
CA GLU A 87 -2.36 -0.29 23.35
C GLU A 87 -1.65 -1.35 24.20
N GLY A 88 -0.31 -1.37 24.24
CA GLY A 88 0.47 -2.36 24.96
C GLY A 88 0.58 -3.73 24.26
N GLN A 89 0.12 -3.85 23.03
CA GLN A 89 0.25 -5.05 22.20
C GLN A 89 1.63 -5.13 21.54
N ILE A 90 2.68 -5.24 22.36
CA ILE A 90 4.08 -5.15 21.91
C ILE A 90 4.42 -6.21 20.86
N THR A 91 3.94 -7.44 21.02
CA THR A 91 4.17 -8.53 20.05
C THR A 91 3.54 -8.22 18.68
N ALA A 92 2.36 -7.58 18.65
CA ALA A 92 1.71 -7.20 17.39
C ALA A 92 2.46 -6.05 16.72
N ALA A 93 2.88 -5.05 17.50
CA ALA A 93 3.70 -3.94 17.01
C ALA A 93 5.04 -4.41 16.41
N GLU A 94 5.72 -5.35 17.07
CA GLU A 94 6.97 -5.94 16.59
C GLU A 94 6.78 -6.69 15.26
N ARG A 95 5.70 -7.46 15.14
CA ARG A 95 5.38 -8.18 13.89
C ARG A 95 5.13 -7.22 12.73
N LEU A 96 4.38 -6.14 12.97
CA LEU A 96 4.12 -5.12 11.95
C LEU A 96 5.41 -4.39 11.54
N ALA A 97 6.30 -4.06 12.49
CA ALA A 97 7.60 -3.46 12.19
C ALA A 97 8.52 -4.38 11.36
N ARG A 98 8.49 -5.69 11.65
CA ARG A 98 9.21 -6.70 10.85
C ARG A 98 8.64 -6.80 9.44
N LEU A 99 7.32 -6.88 9.31
CA LEU A 99 6.64 -6.91 8.00
C LEU A 99 7.03 -5.69 7.14
N TYR A 100 7.03 -4.48 7.72
CA TYR A 100 7.47 -3.28 7.02
C TYR A 100 8.91 -3.41 6.48
N SER A 101 9.82 -3.93 7.31
CA SER A 101 11.23 -4.12 6.94
C SER A 101 11.38 -5.14 5.81
N GLU A 102 10.69 -6.28 5.92
CA GLU A 102 10.69 -7.35 4.91
C GLU A 102 10.12 -6.89 3.56
N ILE A 103 9.03 -6.10 3.59
CA ILE A 103 8.44 -5.52 2.36
C ILE A 103 9.42 -4.56 1.71
N THR A 104 10.03 -3.67 2.49
CA THR A 104 10.99 -2.67 1.97
C THR A 104 12.22 -3.33 1.36
N GLU A 105 12.77 -4.35 2.02
CA GLU A 105 13.87 -5.15 1.49
C GLU A 105 13.47 -5.86 0.19
N ARG A 106 12.31 -6.51 0.17
CA ARG A 106 11.81 -7.21 -1.03
C ARG A 106 11.64 -6.27 -2.22
N LEU A 107 11.08 -5.09 -2.00
CA LEU A 107 10.94 -4.06 -3.05
C LEU A 107 12.30 -3.62 -3.58
N THR A 108 13.27 -3.37 -2.68
CA THR A 108 14.64 -2.98 -3.04
C THR A 108 15.33 -4.06 -3.87
N VAL A 109 15.22 -5.33 -3.45
CA VAL A 109 15.79 -6.47 -4.18
C VAL A 109 15.11 -6.65 -5.53
N SER A 110 13.78 -6.59 -5.58
CA SER A 110 13.04 -6.73 -6.83
C SER A 110 13.41 -5.65 -7.85
N ASP A 111 13.59 -4.41 -7.41
CA ASP A 111 14.04 -3.32 -8.28
C ASP A 111 15.49 -3.55 -8.76
N ALA A 112 16.41 -3.85 -7.84
CA ALA A 112 17.83 -4.07 -8.15
C ALA A 112 18.08 -5.19 -9.17
N TYR A 113 17.25 -6.25 -9.13
CA TYR A 113 17.36 -7.40 -10.04
C TYR A 113 16.35 -7.38 -11.19
N ASN A 114 15.58 -6.30 -11.38
CA ASN A 114 14.51 -6.21 -12.38
C ASN A 114 13.54 -7.41 -12.34
N LEU A 115 13.14 -7.83 -11.14
CA LEU A 115 12.22 -8.95 -10.94
C LEU A 115 10.80 -8.60 -11.37
N ASP A 116 9.95 -9.63 -11.50
CA ASP A 116 8.55 -9.45 -11.86
C ASP A 116 7.81 -8.61 -10.81
N ARG A 117 7.48 -7.38 -11.19
CA ARG A 117 6.82 -6.40 -10.32
C ARG A 117 5.46 -6.90 -9.86
N LYS A 118 4.67 -7.52 -10.74
CA LYS A 118 3.34 -8.02 -10.43
C LYS A 118 3.38 -9.11 -9.35
N GLN A 119 4.27 -10.09 -9.48
CA GLN A 119 4.47 -11.13 -8.47
C GLN A 119 4.97 -10.54 -7.16
N THR A 120 5.90 -9.58 -7.21
CA THR A 120 6.38 -8.88 -6.01
C THR A 120 5.22 -8.24 -5.24
N ILE A 121 4.34 -7.53 -5.94
CA ILE A 121 3.15 -6.90 -5.35
C ILE A 121 2.19 -7.96 -4.78
N ILE A 122 1.87 -9.02 -5.54
CA ILE A 122 0.99 -10.10 -5.06
C ILE A 122 1.51 -10.70 -3.75
N SER A 123 2.82 -10.97 -3.65
CA SER A 123 3.43 -11.50 -2.43
C SER A 123 3.31 -10.52 -1.27
N ILE A 124 3.56 -9.22 -1.50
CA ILE A 124 3.42 -8.19 -0.46
C ILE A 124 1.97 -8.09 0.03
N LEU A 125 1.00 -8.04 -0.89
CA LEU A 125 -0.42 -7.96 -0.54
C LEU A 125 -0.89 -9.20 0.22
N ALA A 126 -0.36 -10.39 -0.13
CA ALA A 126 -0.65 -11.62 0.58
C ALA A 126 -0.14 -11.57 2.03
N ASP A 127 1.08 -11.06 2.25
CA ASP A 127 1.67 -10.94 3.59
C ASP A 127 0.87 -9.97 4.48
N ILE A 128 0.46 -8.82 3.94
CA ILE A 128 -0.35 -7.83 4.65
C ILE A 128 -1.70 -8.40 5.08
N LYS A 129 -2.29 -9.27 4.24
CA LYS A 129 -3.61 -9.87 4.47
C LYS A 129 -3.55 -11.08 5.41
N GLN A 130 -2.36 -11.57 5.79
CA GLN A 130 -2.25 -12.77 6.62
C GLN A 130 -2.97 -12.57 7.97
N PRO A 131 -3.83 -13.53 8.38
CA PRO A 131 -4.50 -13.47 9.67
C PRO A 131 -3.49 -13.62 10.80
N GLY A 132 -3.52 -12.69 11.77
CA GLY A 132 -2.57 -12.65 12.90
C GLY A 132 -1.52 -11.53 12.83
N LEU A 133 -1.68 -10.65 11.84
CA LEU A 133 -1.24 -9.24 11.80
C LEU A 133 -2.44 -8.30 12.03
#